data_AF-A0AAU0TYY8-F1
#
_entry.id   AF-A0AAU0TYY8-F1
#
_cell.length_a   1.000
_cell.length_b   1.000
_cell.length_c   1.000
_cell.angle_alpha   90.00
_cell.angle_beta   90.00
_cell.angle_gamma   90.00
#
_symmetry.space_group_name_H-M   'P 1'
#
loop_
_entity.id
_entity.type
_entity.pdbx_description
1 polymer ?
#
loop_
_entity_poly.entity_id
_entity_poly.type
_entity_poly.pdbx_seq_one_letter_code
_entity_poly.pdbx_strand_id
1 'polypeptide(L)'
;MSSIHEQAMNYVYQQVLQRLTSYFSRAERTALQLFIQRLIVSAGGIERIGTYKVMVAFSGGKDSAYTVAFLRAAQLSIANRSPTTFSLRVATLRHAGMTSAVMDNIHRSYSALFLYDDPRVEVLMVDHQFVRTFNIESPFSSAGRERNRSDMLLTGHMTAGDGRATFCNSCYLGLADFFARAACWGTGIDSLVSGDSRKEQKQYMAWAMRLAEGLDLPASDWRNQSFNGVLKTVSGVGQAYYHELYGEGAEATGRTCAYPNKAVVPAFLTLFDLVSCNAEDHWPLLIEFLNFQFDDLSFNFSESDCANPMLMAHMRGLQAQYVNDRTYPEGVREYLILAKALMRGKKMPEQLIDQAMAAYDTLAKIEARRMLSAAHALDAFGLNDAQLVCLLFAPFVDSGLFLEAFLRRCHPGMLVALPDLHKALMGLPVPEHVTQWLIDISGLSKVGLQALYGKKRVDFNDPTSLIARVRAGDPDKRRIMTVDAETGEPSAQTVSGR
;
A
#
# COMPACT_ATOMS: atom_id res chain seq x y z
N MET A 1 9.44 -39.14 -0.94
CA MET A 1 8.71 -39.06 -2.23
C MET A 1 9.31 -40.12 -3.15
N SER A 2 8.52 -40.85 -3.95
CA SER A 2 9.06 -41.84 -4.89
C SER A 2 9.74 -41.14 -6.09
N SER A 3 10.73 -41.79 -6.71
CA SER A 3 11.40 -41.28 -7.92
C SER A 3 10.43 -40.95 -9.07
N ILE A 4 9.31 -41.67 -9.13
CA ILE A 4 8.22 -41.45 -10.09
C ILE A 4 7.54 -40.10 -9.86
N HIS A 5 7.31 -39.72 -8.60
CA HIS A 5 6.70 -38.43 -8.27
C HIS A 5 7.63 -37.28 -8.66
N GLU A 6 8.92 -37.39 -8.39
CA GLU A 6 9.90 -36.36 -8.75
C GLU A 6 10.02 -36.18 -10.28
N GLN A 7 10.00 -37.27 -11.04
CA GLN A 7 9.98 -37.22 -12.51
C GLN A 7 8.69 -36.59 -13.05
N ALA A 8 7.54 -36.94 -12.49
CA ALA A 8 6.26 -36.35 -12.88
C ALA A 8 6.23 -34.84 -12.61
N MET A 9 6.71 -34.40 -11.46
CA MET A 9 6.76 -32.97 -11.10
C MET A 9 7.72 -32.20 -12.03
N ASN A 10 8.87 -32.78 -12.37
CA ASN A 10 9.79 -32.18 -13.34
C ASN A 10 9.16 -31.98 -14.71
N TYR A 11 8.34 -32.93 -15.18
CA TYR A 11 7.60 -32.78 -16.43
C TYR A 11 6.57 -31.65 -16.35
N VAL A 12 5.84 -31.53 -15.23
CA VAL A 12 4.90 -30.41 -15.01
C VAL A 12 5.64 -29.07 -15.04
N TYR A 13 6.78 -28.95 -14.37
CA TYR A 13 7.58 -27.71 -14.38
C TYR A 13 8.07 -27.35 -15.80
N GLN A 14 8.46 -28.33 -16.61
CA GLN A 14 8.83 -28.10 -18.01
C GLN A 14 7.65 -27.60 -18.86
N GLN A 15 6.46 -28.17 -18.67
CA GLN A 15 5.24 -27.69 -19.35
C GLN A 15 4.89 -26.25 -18.94
N VAL A 16 4.99 -25.93 -17.65
CA VAL A 16 4.79 -24.57 -17.15
C VAL A 16 5.77 -23.60 -17.82
N LEU A 17 7.06 -23.94 -17.86
CA LEU A 17 8.07 -23.12 -18.53
C LEU A 17 7.78 -22.94 -20.03
N GLN A 18 7.39 -24.00 -20.73
CA GLN A 18 7.09 -23.94 -22.16
C GLN A 18 5.90 -23.02 -22.44
N ARG A 19 4.82 -23.14 -21.66
CA ARG A 19 3.65 -22.25 -21.77
C ARG A 19 4.01 -20.82 -21.39
N LEU A 20 4.72 -20.60 -20.29
CA LEU A 20 5.12 -19.27 -19.85
C LEU A 20 5.98 -18.55 -20.91
N THR A 21 6.97 -19.25 -21.46
CA THR A 21 7.86 -18.67 -22.49
C THR A 21 7.16 -18.48 -23.85
N SER A 22 6.04 -19.16 -24.13
CA SER A 22 5.27 -18.90 -25.36
C SER A 22 4.64 -17.51 -25.36
N TYR A 23 4.34 -16.96 -24.17
CA TYR A 23 3.83 -15.59 -24.01
C TYR A 23 4.92 -14.52 -24.07
N PHE A 24 6.20 -14.89 -23.96
CA PHE A 24 7.31 -13.95 -24.07
C PHE A 24 7.66 -13.68 -25.54
N SER A 25 7.78 -12.40 -25.87
CA SER A 25 8.36 -11.90 -27.11
C SER A 25 9.82 -12.33 -27.26
N ARG A 26 10.37 -12.18 -28.48
CA ARG A 26 11.79 -12.47 -28.74
C ARG A 26 12.73 -11.62 -27.88
N ALA A 27 12.37 -10.35 -27.64
CA ALA A 27 13.15 -9.46 -26.79
C ALA A 27 13.17 -9.95 -25.33
N GLU A 28 12.01 -10.33 -24.79
CA GLU A 28 11.89 -10.84 -23.43
C GLU A 28 12.59 -12.18 -23.23
N ARG A 29 12.56 -13.07 -24.23
CA ARG A 29 13.34 -14.32 -24.16
C ARG A 29 14.85 -14.04 -24.12
N THR A 30 15.31 -13.00 -24.81
CA THR A 30 16.71 -12.56 -24.75
C THR A 30 17.03 -11.95 -23.39
N ALA A 31 16.16 -11.07 -22.90
CA ALA A 31 16.22 -10.48 -21.56
C ALA A 31 16.28 -11.55 -20.46
N LEU A 32 15.51 -12.62 -20.62
CA LEU A 32 15.48 -13.76 -19.70
C LEU A 32 16.85 -14.44 -19.62
N GLN A 33 17.52 -14.65 -20.77
CA GLN A 33 18.87 -15.21 -20.78
C GLN A 33 19.88 -14.28 -20.10
N LEU A 34 19.80 -12.97 -20.36
CA LEU A 34 20.67 -11.99 -19.71
C LEU A 34 20.44 -11.94 -18.20
N PHE A 35 19.18 -12.05 -17.76
CA PHE A 35 18.85 -12.07 -16.34
C PHE A 35 19.32 -13.35 -15.65
N ILE A 36 19.19 -14.51 -16.31
CA ILE A 36 19.76 -15.77 -15.82
C ILE A 36 21.28 -15.64 -15.62
N GLN A 37 21.99 -15.05 -16.58
CA GLN A 37 23.44 -14.80 -16.42
C GLN A 37 23.73 -13.88 -15.23
N ARG A 38 22.95 -12.81 -15.05
CA ARG A 38 23.07 -11.90 -13.90
C ARG A 38 22.86 -12.63 -12.57
N LEU A 39 21.87 -13.53 -12.48
CA LEU A 39 21.62 -14.34 -11.29
C LEU A 39 22.79 -15.28 -11.00
N ILE A 40 23.31 -15.98 -12.02
CA ILE A 40 24.44 -16.89 -11.89
C ILE A 40 25.70 -16.14 -11.41
N VAL A 41 25.99 -14.97 -11.99
CA VAL A 41 27.12 -14.12 -11.57
C VAL A 41 26.93 -13.64 -10.13
N SER A 42 25.73 -13.19 -9.77
CA SER A 42 25.42 -12.74 -8.40
C SER A 42 25.55 -13.87 -7.36
N ALA A 43 25.23 -15.11 -7.73
CA ALA A 43 25.43 -16.28 -6.88
C ALA A 43 26.92 -16.69 -6.73
N GLY A 44 27.83 -16.10 -7.54
CA GLY A 44 29.23 -16.48 -7.58
C GLY A 44 29.52 -17.71 -8.45
N GLY A 45 28.67 -17.97 -9.45
CA GLY A 45 28.81 -19.07 -10.40
C GLY A 45 27.67 -20.09 -10.35
N ILE A 46 27.55 -20.91 -11.39
CA ILE A 46 26.47 -21.91 -11.53
C ILE A 46 26.53 -22.97 -10.42
N GLU A 47 27.72 -23.31 -9.95
CA GLU A 47 27.92 -24.30 -8.89
C GLU A 47 27.33 -23.86 -7.54
N ARG A 48 27.19 -22.55 -7.32
CA ARG A 48 26.65 -21.97 -6.07
C ARG A 48 25.16 -21.65 -6.14
N ILE A 49 24.55 -21.72 -7.34
CA ILE A 49 23.16 -21.32 -7.55
C ILE A 49 22.18 -22.13 -6.70
N GLY A 50 22.47 -23.41 -6.43
CA GLY A 50 21.62 -24.30 -5.64
C GLY A 50 21.45 -23.88 -4.18
N THR A 51 22.39 -23.10 -3.64
CA THR A 51 22.32 -22.55 -2.26
C THR A 51 21.80 -21.11 -2.23
N TYR A 52 21.63 -20.49 -3.39
CA TYR A 52 21.26 -19.10 -3.52
C TYR A 52 19.76 -18.90 -3.31
N LYS A 53 19.37 -17.96 -2.45
CA LYS A 53 17.96 -17.62 -2.20
C LYS A 53 17.61 -16.25 -2.75
N VAL A 54 16.66 -16.22 -3.67
CA VAL A 54 16.19 -15.01 -4.35
C VAL A 54 14.79 -14.67 -3.86
N MET A 55 14.57 -13.44 -3.44
CA MET A 55 13.25 -12.94 -3.04
C MET A 55 12.68 -11.97 -4.06
N VAL A 56 11.36 -11.99 -4.23
CA VAL A 56 10.58 -10.96 -4.91
C VAL A 56 9.36 -10.60 -4.06
N ALA A 57 9.04 -9.32 -3.98
CA ALA A 57 7.79 -8.88 -3.37
C ALA A 57 6.66 -8.99 -4.39
N PHE A 58 5.56 -9.63 -4.00
CA PHE A 58 4.38 -9.75 -4.83
C PHE A 58 3.15 -9.24 -4.11
N SER A 59 2.60 -8.18 -4.66
CA SER A 59 1.58 -7.41 -3.99
C SER A 59 0.20 -7.57 -4.67
N GLY A 60 0.13 -8.32 -5.78
CA GLY A 60 -1.11 -8.61 -6.50
C GLY A 60 -1.40 -7.66 -7.64
N GLY A 61 -0.45 -6.76 -7.96
CA GLY A 61 -0.53 -5.87 -9.10
C GLY A 61 0.04 -6.44 -10.40
N LYS A 62 -0.30 -5.87 -11.57
CA LYS A 62 0.12 -6.36 -12.90
C LYS A 62 1.65 -6.43 -13.03
N ASP A 63 2.36 -5.39 -12.59
CA ASP A 63 3.81 -5.28 -12.80
C ASP A 63 4.52 -6.26 -11.86
N SER A 64 4.02 -6.38 -10.63
CA SER A 64 4.48 -7.38 -9.67
C SER A 64 4.17 -8.82 -10.16
N ALA A 65 3.03 -9.05 -10.81
CA ALA A 65 2.64 -10.36 -11.34
C ALA A 65 3.55 -10.77 -12.51
N TYR A 66 3.82 -9.84 -13.44
CA TYR A 66 4.80 -10.04 -14.50
C TYR A 66 6.19 -10.33 -13.94
N THR A 67 6.64 -9.56 -12.94
CA THR A 67 7.95 -9.72 -12.29
C THR A 67 8.11 -11.14 -11.70
N VAL A 68 7.08 -11.63 -10.99
CA VAL A 68 7.07 -12.99 -10.43
C VAL A 68 7.08 -14.04 -11.54
N ALA A 69 6.28 -13.85 -12.59
CA ALA A 69 6.25 -14.76 -13.74
C ALA A 69 7.62 -14.84 -14.44
N PHE A 70 8.26 -13.69 -14.68
CA PHE A 70 9.58 -13.62 -15.30
C PHE A 70 10.66 -14.29 -14.44
N LEU A 71 10.64 -14.06 -13.12
CA LEU A 71 11.56 -14.71 -12.20
C LEU A 71 11.33 -16.22 -12.12
N ARG A 72 10.07 -16.67 -12.16
CA ARG A 72 9.72 -18.10 -12.24
C ARG A 72 10.24 -18.72 -13.54
N ALA A 73 10.12 -18.04 -14.67
CA ALA A 73 10.70 -18.50 -15.94
C ALA A 73 12.22 -18.66 -15.84
N ALA A 74 12.92 -17.75 -15.15
CA ALA A 74 14.35 -17.85 -14.94
C ALA A 74 14.71 -19.07 -14.07
N GLN A 75 13.99 -19.27 -12.96
CA GLN A 75 14.19 -20.41 -12.06
C GLN A 75 14.03 -21.74 -12.80
N LEU A 76 12.94 -21.90 -13.55
CA LEU A 76 12.64 -23.12 -14.29
C LEU A 76 13.60 -23.32 -15.47
N SER A 77 14.04 -22.25 -16.13
CA SER A 77 15.04 -22.33 -17.21
C SER A 77 16.40 -22.84 -16.71
N ILE A 78 16.83 -22.41 -15.52
CA ILE A 78 18.05 -22.92 -14.89
C ILE A 78 17.86 -24.39 -14.49
N ALA A 79 16.75 -24.73 -13.86
CA ALA A 79 16.43 -26.10 -13.45
C ALA A 79 16.40 -27.09 -14.63
N ASN A 80 16.04 -26.65 -15.84
CA ASN A 80 16.01 -27.50 -17.02
C ASN A 80 17.42 -27.76 -17.61
N ARG A 81 18.43 -26.97 -17.22
CA ARG A 81 19.80 -27.02 -17.78
C ARG A 81 20.85 -27.41 -16.74
N SER A 82 20.49 -27.48 -15.46
CA SER A 82 21.37 -27.70 -14.32
C SER A 82 20.69 -28.60 -13.31
N PRO A 83 21.43 -29.48 -12.59
CA PRO A 83 20.86 -30.34 -11.56
C PRO A 83 20.26 -29.57 -10.39
N THR A 84 20.67 -28.32 -10.18
CA THR A 84 20.13 -27.45 -9.13
C THR A 84 19.79 -26.06 -9.69
N THR A 85 18.87 -25.37 -9.01
CA THR A 85 18.47 -23.98 -9.26
C THR A 85 18.33 -23.27 -7.92
N PHE A 86 18.21 -21.94 -7.96
CA PHE A 86 18.04 -21.13 -6.76
C PHE A 86 16.69 -21.39 -6.07
N SER A 87 16.64 -21.16 -4.76
CA SER A 87 15.39 -21.12 -4.00
C SER A 87 14.69 -19.78 -4.19
N LEU A 88 13.42 -19.81 -4.56
CA LEU A 88 12.61 -18.61 -4.79
C LEU A 88 11.75 -18.32 -3.56
N ARG A 89 11.79 -17.10 -3.04
CA ARG A 89 10.87 -16.61 -2.03
C ARG A 89 9.97 -15.55 -2.66
N VAL A 90 8.66 -15.76 -2.59
CA VAL A 90 7.68 -14.75 -3.00
C VAL A 90 6.95 -14.27 -1.75
N ALA A 91 7.05 -12.98 -1.44
CA ALA A 91 6.48 -12.42 -0.21
C ALA A 91 5.39 -11.41 -0.52
N THR A 92 4.25 -11.54 0.16
CA THR A 92 3.10 -10.64 0.05
C THR A 92 2.90 -9.89 1.36
N LEU A 93 2.76 -8.57 1.30
CA LEU A 93 2.34 -7.76 2.46
C LEU A 93 0.82 -7.73 2.52
N ARG A 94 0.23 -8.24 3.62
CA ARG A 94 -1.21 -8.12 3.88
C ARG A 94 -1.50 -6.77 4.55
N HIS A 95 -2.41 -5.99 3.97
CA HIS A 95 -2.90 -4.72 4.51
C HIS A 95 -4.40 -4.55 4.25
N ALA A 96 -5.04 -3.63 4.98
CA ALA A 96 -6.49 -3.40 4.90
C ALA A 96 -6.99 -2.97 3.51
N GLY A 97 -6.14 -2.25 2.75
CA GLY A 97 -6.45 -1.86 1.37
C GLY A 97 -6.51 -3.01 0.35
N MET A 98 -6.09 -4.23 0.69
CA MET A 98 -6.16 -5.37 -0.24
C MET A 98 -7.58 -5.97 -0.29
N THR A 99 -8.28 -5.72 -1.39
CA THR A 99 -9.59 -6.33 -1.68
C THR A 99 -9.50 -7.85 -1.85
N SER A 100 -10.65 -8.54 -1.80
CA SER A 100 -10.72 -9.97 -2.13
C SER A 100 -10.20 -10.23 -3.54
N ALA A 101 -10.55 -9.39 -4.51
CA ALA A 101 -10.07 -9.51 -5.89
C ALA A 101 -8.54 -9.46 -6.01
N VAL A 102 -7.86 -8.63 -5.22
CA VAL A 102 -6.39 -8.60 -5.16
C VAL A 102 -5.83 -9.91 -4.58
N MET A 103 -6.42 -10.43 -3.50
CA MET A 103 -6.01 -11.72 -2.93
C MET A 103 -6.24 -12.88 -3.90
N ASP A 104 -7.35 -12.86 -4.63
CA ASP A 104 -7.67 -13.86 -5.65
C ASP A 104 -6.68 -13.78 -6.81
N ASN A 105 -6.28 -12.58 -7.26
CA ASN A 105 -5.23 -12.40 -8.27
C ASN A 105 -3.90 -13.00 -7.83
N ILE A 106 -3.53 -12.80 -6.57
CA ILE A 106 -2.30 -13.38 -6.02
C ILE A 106 -2.39 -14.91 -6.04
N HIS A 107 -3.51 -15.46 -5.56
CA HIS A 107 -3.74 -16.88 -5.55
C HIS A 107 -3.73 -17.49 -6.96
N ARG A 108 -4.45 -16.89 -7.92
CA ARG A 108 -4.46 -17.31 -9.33
C ARG A 108 -3.06 -17.30 -9.95
N SER A 109 -2.28 -16.25 -9.68
CA SER A 109 -0.90 -16.16 -10.16
C SER A 109 0.00 -17.25 -9.58
N TYR A 110 -0.11 -17.52 -8.27
CA TYR A 110 0.64 -18.60 -7.61
C TYR A 110 0.28 -19.99 -8.14
N SER A 111 -1.01 -20.23 -8.37
CA SER A 111 -1.52 -21.48 -8.95
C SER A 111 -1.07 -21.65 -10.40
N ALA A 112 -1.19 -20.62 -11.24
CA ALA A 112 -0.78 -20.65 -12.66
C ALA A 112 0.72 -20.88 -12.84
N LEU A 113 1.54 -20.29 -11.95
CA LEU A 113 3.00 -20.45 -11.94
C LEU A 113 3.48 -21.70 -11.20
N PHE A 114 2.55 -22.48 -10.65
CA PHE A 114 2.80 -23.73 -9.96
C PHE A 114 3.81 -23.54 -8.81
N LEU A 115 3.57 -22.51 -7.99
CA LEU A 115 4.46 -22.11 -6.90
C LEU A 115 4.23 -22.91 -5.61
N TYR A 116 2.98 -23.29 -5.33
CA TYR A 116 2.64 -24.03 -4.11
C TYR A 116 3.29 -25.42 -4.07
N ASP A 117 3.37 -26.07 -5.24
CA ASP A 117 3.81 -27.46 -5.37
C ASP A 117 5.28 -27.60 -5.79
N ASP A 118 6.08 -26.54 -5.67
CA ASP A 118 7.52 -26.59 -5.92
C ASP A 118 8.30 -26.43 -4.60
N PRO A 119 9.02 -27.48 -4.13
CA PRO A 119 9.73 -27.43 -2.86
C PRO A 119 10.87 -26.41 -2.83
N ARG A 120 11.25 -25.86 -4.00
CA ARG A 120 12.27 -24.81 -4.12
C ARG A 120 11.65 -23.41 -4.01
N VAL A 121 10.34 -23.31 -3.79
CA VAL A 121 9.60 -22.05 -3.71
C VAL A 121 8.97 -21.90 -2.32
N GLU A 122 9.21 -20.75 -1.70
CA GLU A 122 8.57 -20.32 -0.45
C GLU A 122 7.60 -19.18 -0.75
N VAL A 123 6.30 -19.41 -0.57
CA VAL A 123 5.28 -18.34 -0.65
C VAL A 123 4.93 -17.84 0.75
N LEU A 124 5.23 -16.59 1.04
CA LEU A 124 5.05 -15.98 2.35
C LEU A 124 4.00 -14.87 2.31
N MET A 125 3.26 -14.75 3.40
CA MET A 125 2.42 -13.60 3.72
C MET A 125 2.92 -12.97 5.01
N VAL A 126 3.15 -11.66 4.97
CA VAL A 126 3.49 -10.85 6.14
C VAL A 126 2.25 -10.05 6.52
N ASP A 127 1.74 -10.31 7.71
CA ASP A 127 0.61 -9.60 8.29
C ASP A 127 1.08 -8.98 9.61
N HIS A 128 1.24 -7.66 9.59
CA HIS A 128 1.79 -6.90 10.71
C HIS A 128 3.16 -7.45 11.16
N GLN A 129 3.23 -8.13 12.32
CA GLN A 129 4.45 -8.76 12.84
C GLN A 129 4.59 -10.23 12.44
N PHE A 130 3.53 -10.84 11.95
CA PHE A 130 3.47 -12.25 11.66
C PHE A 130 3.96 -12.54 10.24
N VAL A 131 4.91 -13.45 10.11
CA VAL A 131 5.30 -14.03 8.82
C VAL A 131 4.76 -15.46 8.80
N ARG A 132 3.99 -15.80 7.76
CA ARG A 132 3.33 -17.10 7.61
C ARG A 132 3.42 -17.57 6.16
N THR A 133 3.17 -18.85 5.92
CA THR A 133 2.93 -19.33 4.54
C THR A 133 1.68 -18.65 3.99
N PHE A 134 1.72 -18.24 2.72
CA PHE A 134 0.56 -17.64 2.08
C PHE A 134 -0.60 -18.64 2.04
N ASN A 135 -1.77 -18.20 2.49
CA ASN A 135 -3.04 -18.89 2.34
C ASN A 135 -4.14 -17.85 2.12
N ILE A 136 -4.87 -18.01 1.03
CA ILE A 136 -5.97 -17.11 0.63
C ILE A 136 -7.10 -17.07 1.66
N GLU A 137 -7.37 -18.19 2.34
CA GLU A 137 -8.44 -18.30 3.34
C GLU A 137 -8.04 -17.70 4.70
N SER A 138 -6.77 -17.34 4.87
CA SER A 138 -6.32 -16.77 6.13
C SER A 138 -6.93 -15.38 6.35
N PRO A 139 -7.71 -15.18 7.42
CA PRO A 139 -8.29 -13.87 7.71
C PRO A 139 -7.19 -12.87 8.04
N PHE A 140 -7.45 -11.60 7.75
CA PHE A 140 -6.58 -10.52 8.20
C PHE A 140 -6.57 -10.48 9.73
N SER A 141 -5.38 -10.52 10.33
CA SER A 141 -5.19 -10.67 11.76
C SER A 141 -5.91 -9.57 12.54
N SER A 142 -6.47 -9.92 13.71
CA SER A 142 -7.13 -8.93 14.58
C SER A 142 -6.17 -7.82 14.99
N ALA A 143 -4.92 -8.16 15.32
CA ALA A 143 -3.88 -7.20 15.67
C ALA A 143 -3.53 -6.27 14.49
N GLY A 144 -3.38 -6.81 13.28
CA GLY A 144 -3.13 -6.02 12.07
C GLY A 144 -4.29 -5.09 11.74
N ARG A 145 -5.53 -5.58 11.88
CA ARG A 145 -6.75 -4.80 11.66
C ARG A 145 -6.90 -3.65 12.66
N GLU A 146 -6.75 -3.94 13.95
CA GLU A 146 -6.89 -2.92 14.99
C GLU A 146 -5.83 -1.84 14.89
N ARG A 147 -4.58 -2.24 14.61
CA ARG A 147 -3.49 -1.28 14.41
C ARG A 147 -3.68 -0.44 13.15
N ASN A 148 -4.07 -1.06 12.03
CA ASN A 148 -4.36 -0.32 10.80
C ASN A 148 -5.50 0.68 10.99
N ARG A 149 -6.57 0.26 11.67
CA ARG A 149 -7.70 1.12 12.02
C ARG A 149 -7.26 2.29 12.91
N SER A 150 -6.49 2.02 13.96
CA SER A 150 -5.98 3.06 14.87
C SER A 150 -5.06 4.07 14.15
N ASP A 151 -4.12 3.57 13.35
CA ASP A 151 -3.20 4.40 12.55
C ASP A 151 -3.99 5.31 11.58
N MET A 152 -5.00 4.74 10.92
CA MET A 152 -5.86 5.44 9.96
C MET A 152 -6.75 6.49 10.63
N LEU A 153 -7.39 6.16 11.75
CA LEU A 153 -8.27 7.08 12.47
C LEU A 153 -7.51 8.27 13.05
N LEU A 154 -6.39 8.03 13.74
CA LEU A 154 -5.57 9.11 14.29
C LEU A 154 -5.06 10.02 13.18
N THR A 155 -4.52 9.44 12.10
CA THR A 155 -4.02 10.23 10.97
C THR A 155 -5.14 11.00 10.28
N GLY A 156 -6.30 10.38 10.10
CA GLY A 156 -7.47 11.02 9.49
C GLY A 156 -7.97 12.21 10.30
N HIS A 157 -8.09 12.08 11.62
CA HIS A 157 -8.46 13.19 12.52
C HIS A 157 -7.41 14.31 12.51
N MET A 158 -6.11 13.99 12.45
CA MET A 158 -5.06 15.01 12.39
C MET A 158 -4.97 15.73 11.04
N THR A 159 -5.40 15.09 9.95
CA THR A 159 -5.24 15.60 8.58
C THR A 159 -6.55 16.03 7.92
N ALA A 160 -7.64 16.07 8.68
CA ALA A 160 -8.99 16.31 8.17
C ALA A 160 -9.38 15.39 7.00
N GLY A 161 -9.04 14.10 7.13
CA GLY A 161 -9.36 13.06 6.17
C GLY A 161 -8.65 13.18 4.82
N ASP A 162 -7.45 13.79 4.76
CA ASP A 162 -6.64 13.77 3.53
C ASP A 162 -6.41 12.32 3.09
N GLY A 163 -6.84 11.98 1.86
CA GLY A 163 -6.93 10.59 1.42
C GLY A 163 -5.60 9.84 1.47
N ARG A 164 -4.49 10.47 1.04
CA ARG A 164 -3.19 9.79 1.09
C ARG A 164 -2.70 9.64 2.52
N ALA A 165 -2.80 10.70 3.32
CA ALA A 165 -2.35 10.62 4.69
C ALA A 165 -3.12 9.54 5.47
N THR A 166 -4.44 9.53 5.31
CA THR A 166 -5.36 8.65 6.02
C THR A 166 -5.18 7.18 5.63
N PHE A 167 -5.04 6.86 4.33
CA PHE A 167 -5.08 5.47 3.86
C PHE A 167 -3.73 4.89 3.42
N CYS A 168 -2.74 5.71 3.03
CA CYS A 168 -1.49 5.23 2.45
C CYS A 168 -0.27 5.30 3.36
N ASN A 169 -0.13 6.38 4.14
CA ASN A 169 1.15 6.70 4.78
C ASN A 169 1.66 5.58 5.70
N SER A 170 0.78 5.03 6.54
CA SER A 170 1.12 3.94 7.47
C SER A 170 1.60 2.68 6.74
N CYS A 171 0.95 2.35 5.62
CA CYS A 171 1.29 1.20 4.81
C CYS A 171 2.63 1.36 4.08
N TYR A 172 2.89 2.53 3.48
CA TYR A 172 4.17 2.83 2.84
C TYR A 172 5.34 2.80 3.82
N LEU A 173 5.17 3.39 5.00
CA LEU A 173 6.19 3.33 6.05
C LEU A 173 6.38 1.90 6.58
N GLY A 174 5.33 1.08 6.54
CA GLY A 174 5.38 -0.35 6.87
C GLY A 174 6.11 -1.22 5.83
N LEU A 175 6.38 -0.74 4.61
CA LEU A 175 7.08 -1.53 3.58
C LEU A 175 8.50 -1.91 4.02
N ALA A 176 9.20 -1.03 4.75
CA ALA A 176 10.54 -1.35 5.23
C ALA A 176 10.52 -2.52 6.23
N ASP A 177 9.56 -2.52 7.16
CA ASP A 177 9.35 -3.61 8.11
C ASP A 177 8.97 -4.91 7.39
N PHE A 178 8.13 -4.81 6.35
CA PHE A 178 7.77 -5.93 5.48
C PHE A 178 9.01 -6.55 4.83
N PHE A 179 9.82 -5.73 4.14
CA PHE A 179 11.02 -6.19 3.46
C PHE A 179 12.03 -6.78 4.45
N ALA A 180 12.22 -6.14 5.61
CA ALA A 180 13.11 -6.65 6.65
C ALA A 180 12.66 -8.03 7.17
N ARG A 181 11.37 -8.19 7.51
CA ARG A 181 10.79 -9.44 8.02
C ARG A 181 10.87 -10.56 6.98
N ALA A 182 10.45 -10.28 5.75
CA ALA A 182 10.44 -11.25 4.67
C ALA A 182 11.88 -11.65 4.25
N ALA A 183 12.82 -10.70 4.24
CA ALA A 183 14.21 -10.98 3.91
C ALA A 183 14.96 -11.76 5.00
N CYS A 184 14.62 -11.56 6.27
CA CYS A 184 15.26 -12.24 7.41
C CYS A 184 14.60 -13.57 7.80
N TRP A 185 13.44 -13.90 7.24
CA TRP A 185 12.71 -15.13 7.58
C TRP A 185 13.54 -16.39 7.30
N GLY A 186 13.56 -17.33 8.26
CA GLY A 186 14.34 -18.57 8.17
C GLY A 186 15.84 -18.31 8.05
N THR A 187 16.48 -18.87 7.01
CA THR A 187 17.91 -18.66 6.71
C THR A 187 18.23 -17.32 6.05
N GLY A 188 17.21 -16.47 5.87
CA GLY A 188 17.30 -15.22 5.14
C GLY A 188 17.49 -15.40 3.62
N ILE A 189 17.67 -14.29 2.92
CA ILE A 189 17.83 -14.23 1.45
C ILE A 189 19.26 -13.81 1.07
N ASP A 190 19.64 -14.03 -0.19
CA ASP A 190 20.92 -13.60 -0.74
C ASP A 190 20.75 -12.50 -1.80
N SER A 191 19.59 -12.42 -2.47
CA SER A 191 19.21 -11.25 -3.27
C SER A 191 17.73 -10.93 -3.26
N LEU A 192 17.42 -9.65 -3.44
CA LEU A 192 16.09 -9.12 -3.71
C LEU A 192 15.97 -8.70 -5.19
N VAL A 193 14.89 -9.12 -5.84
CA VAL A 193 14.53 -8.74 -7.21
C VAL A 193 13.37 -7.75 -7.18
N SER A 194 13.48 -6.66 -7.95
CA SER A 194 12.41 -5.69 -8.17
C SER A 194 12.20 -5.43 -9.67
N GLY A 195 10.93 -5.33 -10.05
CA GLY A 195 10.49 -4.91 -11.38
C GLY A 195 10.24 -3.41 -11.51
N ASP A 196 10.36 -2.64 -10.42
CA ASP A 196 9.99 -1.23 -10.40
C ASP A 196 10.91 -0.41 -11.30
N SER A 197 10.38 0.66 -11.89
CA SER A 197 11.15 1.49 -12.80
C SER A 197 12.28 2.23 -12.08
N ARG A 198 13.43 2.42 -12.74
CA ARG A 198 14.53 3.25 -12.17
C ARG A 198 14.06 4.66 -11.80
N LYS A 199 13.07 5.20 -12.51
CA LYS A 199 12.50 6.52 -12.22
C LYS A 199 11.76 6.50 -10.88
N GLU A 200 10.90 5.52 -10.70
CA GLU A 200 10.11 5.32 -9.49
C GLU A 200 10.99 4.99 -8.29
N GLN A 201 11.95 4.07 -8.44
CA GLN A 201 12.95 3.77 -7.42
C GLN A 201 13.69 5.05 -7.00
N LYS A 202 14.20 5.84 -7.96
CA LYS A 202 14.87 7.12 -7.67
C LYS A 202 13.94 8.13 -7.00
N GLN A 203 12.68 8.19 -7.40
CA GLN A 203 11.69 9.11 -6.82
C GLN A 203 11.41 8.76 -5.35
N TYR A 204 11.13 7.49 -5.05
CA TYR A 204 10.92 7.03 -3.68
C TYR A 204 12.19 7.08 -2.82
N MET A 205 13.35 6.82 -3.42
CA MET A 205 14.64 7.01 -2.75
C MET A 205 14.88 8.48 -2.41
N ALA A 206 14.69 9.40 -3.37
CA ALA A 206 14.84 10.83 -3.14
C ALA A 206 13.82 11.35 -2.11
N TRP A 207 12.60 10.79 -2.12
CA TRP A 207 11.59 11.07 -1.10
C TRP A 207 12.06 10.64 0.30
N ALA A 208 12.53 9.40 0.46
CA ALA A 208 13.05 8.91 1.73
C ALA A 208 14.26 9.73 2.22
N MET A 209 15.15 10.14 1.31
CA MET A 209 16.30 11.02 1.63
C MET A 209 15.85 12.36 2.21
N ARG A 210 14.93 13.05 1.54
CA ARG A 210 14.41 14.35 2.03
C ARG A 210 13.69 14.23 3.36
N LEU A 211 13.08 13.07 3.65
CA LEU A 211 12.48 12.79 4.95
C LEU A 211 13.54 12.56 6.03
N ALA A 212 14.61 11.83 5.72
CA ALA A 212 15.70 11.57 6.64
C ALA A 212 16.53 12.82 6.98
N GLU A 213 16.81 13.68 6.00
CA GLU A 213 17.59 14.92 6.17
C GLU A 213 16.98 15.84 7.24
N GLY A 214 15.68 16.09 7.18
CA GLY A 214 15.03 16.91 8.21
C GLY A 214 14.69 16.17 9.51
N LEU A 215 15.27 14.98 9.76
CA LEU A 215 15.17 14.26 11.03
C LEU A 215 16.54 14.11 11.72
N ASP A 216 17.58 14.77 11.19
CA ASP A 216 18.98 14.64 11.65
C ASP A 216 19.48 13.17 11.71
N LEU A 217 18.86 12.28 10.94
CA LEU A 217 19.31 10.90 10.82
C LEU A 217 20.60 10.87 9.97
N PRO A 218 21.61 10.05 10.35
CA PRO A 218 22.91 10.08 9.69
C PRO A 218 22.80 9.77 8.20
N ALA A 219 22.98 10.81 7.37
CA ALA A 219 23.04 10.69 5.93
C ALA A 219 24.43 10.20 5.48
N SER A 220 24.80 8.95 5.83
CA SER A 220 26.07 8.37 5.33
C SER A 220 26.04 8.17 3.81
N ASP A 221 27.15 8.41 3.13
CA ASP A 221 27.32 8.40 1.65
C ASP A 221 26.46 7.35 0.91
N TRP A 222 25.28 7.81 0.49
CA TRP A 222 24.20 6.96 -0.02
C TRP A 222 24.48 6.34 -1.39
N ARG A 223 25.44 6.86 -2.16
CA ARG A 223 25.87 6.26 -3.44
C ARG A 223 26.41 4.84 -3.26
N ASN A 224 26.86 4.50 -2.04
CA ASN A 224 27.39 3.19 -1.67
C ASN A 224 26.52 2.48 -0.62
N GLN A 225 25.31 2.98 -0.32
CA GLN A 225 24.49 2.35 0.71
C GLN A 225 23.93 1.01 0.23
N SER A 226 24.09 0.03 1.11
CA SER A 226 23.53 -1.30 0.94
C SER A 226 22.02 -1.29 1.22
N PHE A 227 21.28 -2.29 0.73
CA PHE A 227 19.84 -2.43 0.96
C PHE A 227 19.43 -2.23 2.44
N ASN A 228 20.27 -2.67 3.37
CA ASN A 228 20.07 -2.51 4.81
C ASN A 228 20.12 -1.05 5.28
N GLY A 229 20.94 -0.19 4.66
CA GLY A 229 21.00 1.24 4.98
C GLY A 229 19.70 1.97 4.61
N VAL A 230 19.14 1.62 3.45
CA VAL A 230 17.82 2.12 2.99
C VAL A 230 16.73 1.71 3.98
N LEU A 231 16.65 0.42 4.33
CA LEU A 231 15.64 -0.08 5.26
C LEU A 231 15.74 0.56 6.64
N LYS A 232 16.96 0.73 7.19
CA LYS A 232 17.18 1.40 8.48
C LYS A 232 16.66 2.84 8.46
N THR A 233 16.91 3.55 7.38
CA THR A 233 16.47 4.95 7.25
C THR A 233 14.96 5.05 7.15
N VAL A 234 14.32 4.22 6.31
CA VAL A 234 12.86 4.21 6.21
C VAL A 234 12.21 3.77 7.53
N SER A 235 12.80 2.80 8.24
CA SER A 235 12.36 2.40 9.58
C SER A 235 12.48 3.55 10.59
N GLY A 236 13.58 4.32 10.55
CA GLY A 236 13.76 5.51 11.38
C GLY A 236 12.73 6.62 11.08
N VAL A 237 12.46 6.89 9.81
CA VAL A 237 11.38 7.80 9.38
C VAL A 237 10.02 7.28 9.87
N GLY A 238 9.77 5.99 9.75
CA GLY A 238 8.56 5.35 10.27
C GLY A 238 8.42 5.55 11.77
N GLN A 239 9.48 5.30 12.56
CA GLN A 239 9.47 5.49 14.00
C GLN A 239 9.16 6.94 14.39
N ALA A 240 9.80 7.91 13.73
CA ALA A 240 9.51 9.33 13.95
C ALA A 240 8.05 9.69 13.59
N TYR A 241 7.51 9.13 12.51
CA TYR A 241 6.13 9.36 12.09
C TYR A 241 5.12 8.86 13.14
N TYR A 242 5.34 7.64 13.66
CA TYR A 242 4.46 7.08 14.69
C TYR A 242 4.64 7.76 16.05
N HIS A 243 5.82 8.32 16.32
CA HIS A 243 6.05 9.15 17.48
C HIS A 243 5.22 10.44 17.43
N GLU A 244 5.18 11.13 16.27
CA GLU A 244 4.28 12.28 16.07
C GLU A 244 2.80 11.87 16.19
N LEU A 245 2.44 10.70 15.66
CA LEU A 245 1.06 10.20 15.67
C LEU A 245 0.55 9.87 17.09
N TYR A 246 1.30 9.09 17.87
CA TYR A 246 0.85 8.59 19.16
C TYR A 246 1.39 9.37 20.38
N GLY A 247 2.50 10.11 20.25
CA GLY A 247 3.18 10.79 21.36
C GLY A 247 4.19 9.92 22.13
N GLU A 248 4.81 10.49 23.17
CA GLU A 248 5.75 9.80 24.06
C GLU A 248 5.05 8.69 24.87
N GLY A 249 5.63 7.48 24.90
CA GLY A 249 5.18 6.38 25.75
C GLY A 249 4.13 5.44 25.14
N ALA A 250 3.57 5.76 23.97
CA ALA A 250 2.76 4.81 23.23
C ALA A 250 3.68 3.76 22.59
N GLU A 251 3.55 2.53 23.08
CA GLU A 251 4.39 1.39 22.76
C GLU A 251 4.91 1.38 21.31
N ALA A 252 6.20 1.70 21.17
CA ALA A 252 7.06 1.33 20.06
C ALA A 252 7.28 -0.21 20.01
N THR A 253 6.28 -1.01 20.42
CA THR A 253 6.35 -2.45 20.47
C THR A 253 6.10 -3.01 19.08
N GLY A 254 7.21 -3.40 18.46
CA GLY A 254 7.23 -4.38 17.38
C GLY A 254 7.61 -3.90 15.99
N ARG A 255 8.23 -2.72 15.83
CA ARG A 255 8.76 -2.28 14.52
C ARG A 255 10.27 -2.45 14.34
N THR A 256 11.01 -2.84 15.38
CA THR A 256 12.42 -3.17 15.25
C THR A 256 12.62 -4.61 14.79
N CYS A 257 12.60 -4.84 13.47
CA CYS A 257 13.38 -5.95 12.92
C CYS A 257 14.82 -5.48 12.75
N ALA A 258 15.63 -5.65 13.80
CA ALA A 258 17.06 -5.72 13.60
C ALA A 258 17.32 -6.90 12.66
N TYR A 259 18.00 -6.65 11.54
CA TYR A 259 18.56 -7.73 10.74
C TYR A 259 19.36 -8.62 11.70
N PRO A 260 19.02 -9.90 11.89
CA PRO A 260 19.98 -10.82 12.48
C PRO A 260 21.21 -10.70 11.58
N ASN A 261 22.35 -10.54 12.23
CA ASN A 261 23.64 -10.19 11.67
C ASN A 261 24.13 -11.28 10.68
N LYS A 262 23.44 -11.47 9.54
CA LYS A 262 23.97 -12.21 8.39
C LYS A 262 25.09 -11.32 7.87
N ALA A 263 26.32 -11.83 7.84
CA ALA A 263 27.49 -11.08 7.41
C ALA A 263 27.40 -10.55 5.96
N VAL A 264 26.42 -11.05 5.19
CA VAL A 264 26.22 -10.74 3.76
C VAL A 264 24.94 -9.93 3.59
N VAL A 265 25.08 -8.70 3.08
CA VAL A 265 23.96 -7.87 2.66
C VAL A 265 23.35 -8.46 1.38
N PRO A 266 22.01 -8.64 1.29
CA PRO A 266 21.39 -9.11 0.06
C PRO A 266 21.72 -8.22 -1.14
N ALA A 267 22.08 -8.83 -2.26
CA ALA A 267 22.26 -8.12 -3.52
C ALA A 267 20.89 -7.64 -4.05
N PHE A 268 20.86 -6.45 -4.65
CA PHE A 268 19.66 -5.91 -5.28
C PHE A 268 19.74 -6.05 -6.79
N LEU A 269 18.80 -6.79 -7.39
CA LEU A 269 18.77 -7.08 -8.82
C LEU A 269 17.52 -6.47 -9.46
N THR A 270 17.71 -5.55 -10.40
CA THR A 270 16.60 -4.95 -11.15
C THR A 270 16.30 -5.73 -12.44
N LEU A 271 15.02 -5.92 -12.75
CA LEU A 271 14.54 -6.44 -14.03
C LEU A 271 14.28 -5.34 -15.07
N PHE A 272 14.07 -4.10 -14.61
CA PHE A 272 13.62 -3.00 -15.45
C PHE A 272 14.57 -2.66 -16.60
N ASP A 273 15.89 -2.80 -16.40
CA ASP A 273 16.88 -2.54 -17.46
C ASP A 273 16.81 -3.56 -18.61
N LEU A 274 16.11 -4.67 -18.40
CA LEU A 274 16.04 -5.78 -19.35
C LEU A 274 14.67 -5.90 -20.02
N VAL A 275 13.60 -5.36 -19.41
CA VAL A 275 12.23 -5.53 -19.89
C VAL A 275 11.44 -4.21 -19.75
N SER A 276 10.67 -3.85 -20.77
CA SER A 276 9.65 -2.80 -20.66
C SER A 276 8.46 -3.30 -19.85
N CYS A 277 8.16 -2.72 -18.68
CA CYS A 277 6.97 -3.06 -17.89
C CYS A 277 5.69 -2.35 -18.42
N ASN A 278 5.50 -2.24 -19.74
CA ASN A 278 4.24 -1.69 -20.25
C ASN A 278 3.16 -2.79 -20.19
N ALA A 279 2.01 -2.47 -19.59
CA ALA A 279 0.90 -3.42 -19.44
C ALA A 279 0.39 -4.02 -20.77
N GLU A 280 0.42 -3.22 -21.84
CA GLU A 280 -0.02 -3.64 -23.18
C GLU A 280 0.88 -4.72 -23.77
N ASP A 281 2.19 -4.63 -23.52
CA ASP A 281 3.17 -5.62 -24.02
C ASP A 281 2.93 -7.00 -23.37
N HIS A 282 2.38 -7.03 -22.16
CA HIS A 282 2.22 -8.23 -21.32
C HIS A 282 0.79 -8.70 -21.16
N TRP A 283 -0.15 -8.09 -21.88
CA TRP A 283 -1.58 -8.32 -21.70
C TRP A 283 -1.99 -9.79 -21.82
N PRO A 284 -1.54 -10.56 -22.84
CA PRO A 284 -1.92 -11.96 -22.98
C PRO A 284 -1.37 -12.82 -21.82
N LEU A 285 -0.16 -12.53 -21.32
CA LEU A 285 0.40 -13.23 -20.16
C LEU A 285 -0.47 -12.99 -18.91
N LEU A 286 -0.86 -11.75 -18.66
CA LEU A 286 -1.63 -11.37 -17.48
C LEU A 286 -3.01 -12.03 -17.51
N ILE A 287 -3.76 -11.86 -18.60
CA ILE A 287 -5.16 -12.32 -18.69
C ILE A 287 -5.25 -13.83 -18.95
N GLU A 288 -4.52 -14.35 -19.94
CA GLU A 288 -4.73 -15.73 -20.39
C GLU A 288 -3.92 -16.75 -19.58
N PHE A 289 -2.67 -16.41 -19.22
CA PHE A 289 -1.80 -17.34 -18.50
C PHE A 289 -1.99 -17.23 -16.99
N LEU A 290 -1.91 -16.02 -16.42
CA LEU A 290 -2.06 -15.80 -14.98
C LEU A 290 -3.52 -15.72 -14.51
N ASN A 291 -4.47 -15.62 -15.44
CA ASN A 291 -5.88 -15.39 -15.15
C ASN A 291 -6.10 -14.17 -14.25
N PHE A 292 -5.33 -13.10 -14.51
CA PHE A 292 -5.41 -11.84 -13.78
C PHE A 292 -6.75 -11.15 -14.10
N GLN A 293 -7.44 -10.67 -13.07
CA GLN A 293 -8.70 -9.94 -13.22
C GLN A 293 -8.52 -8.52 -12.73
N PHE A 294 -8.91 -7.55 -13.55
CA PHE A 294 -8.93 -6.15 -13.14
C PHE A 294 -10.17 -5.90 -12.28
N ASP A 295 -9.96 -5.30 -11.11
CA ASP A 295 -11.00 -5.04 -10.12
C ASP A 295 -11.65 -3.67 -10.36
N ASP A 296 -12.97 -3.69 -10.59
CA ASP A 296 -13.81 -2.49 -10.75
C ASP A 296 -13.73 -1.56 -9.53
N LEU A 297 -13.53 -2.11 -8.32
CA LEU A 297 -13.45 -1.32 -7.08
C LEU A 297 -12.15 -0.52 -6.99
N SER A 298 -11.10 -0.98 -7.66
CA SER A 298 -9.79 -0.32 -7.69
C SER A 298 -9.60 0.51 -8.96
N PHE A 299 -10.67 0.91 -9.67
CA PHE A 299 -10.60 1.57 -10.98
C PHE A 299 -9.76 0.79 -12.01
N ASN A 300 -9.68 -0.53 -11.90
CA ASN A 300 -8.75 -1.36 -12.67
C ASN A 300 -7.27 -0.98 -12.47
N PHE A 301 -6.92 -0.21 -11.42
CA PHE A 301 -5.55 -0.10 -10.98
C PHE A 301 -5.11 -1.48 -10.53
N SER A 302 -4.17 -2.00 -11.29
CA SER A 302 -3.43 -3.22 -11.02
C SER A 302 -2.24 -2.93 -10.13
N GLU A 303 -2.28 -1.92 -9.27
CA GLU A 303 -1.25 -1.67 -8.27
C GLU A 303 -1.92 -1.88 -6.92
N SER A 304 -1.30 -2.70 -6.09
CA SER A 304 -1.71 -2.98 -4.72
C SER A 304 -1.41 -1.78 -3.81
N ASP A 305 -1.79 -0.59 -4.25
CA ASP A 305 -1.57 0.59 -3.44
C ASP A 305 -2.50 0.53 -2.24
N CYS A 306 -1.99 0.99 -1.10
CA CYS A 306 -2.72 0.90 0.14
C CYS A 306 -3.94 1.83 0.20
N ALA A 307 -4.10 2.75 -0.76
CA ALA A 307 -5.33 3.49 -1.00
C ALA A 307 -6.18 2.82 -2.07
N ASN A 308 -7.45 2.61 -1.72
CA ASN A 308 -8.50 2.32 -2.67
C ASN A 308 -8.97 3.65 -3.32
N PRO A 309 -8.77 3.87 -4.63
CA PRO A 309 -9.15 5.14 -5.24
C PRO A 309 -10.67 5.40 -5.19
N MET A 310 -11.51 4.36 -5.11
CA MET A 310 -12.96 4.53 -4.93
C MET A 310 -13.28 5.10 -3.54
N LEU A 311 -12.55 4.68 -2.50
CA LEU A 311 -12.70 5.25 -1.17
C LEU A 311 -12.20 6.71 -1.12
N MET A 312 -11.15 7.04 -1.87
CA MET A 312 -10.69 8.43 -2.02
C MET A 312 -11.74 9.30 -2.73
N ALA A 313 -12.37 8.80 -3.80
CA ALA A 313 -13.47 9.48 -4.47
C ALA A 313 -14.65 9.71 -3.51
N HIS A 314 -14.97 8.71 -2.68
CA HIS A 314 -16.01 8.79 -1.68
C HIS A 314 -15.72 9.85 -0.61
N MET A 315 -14.51 9.88 -0.05
CA MET A 315 -14.08 10.92 0.89
C MET A 315 -14.20 12.32 0.29
N ARG A 316 -13.87 12.49 -1.00
CA ARG A 316 -14.06 13.77 -1.71
C ARG A 316 -15.53 14.13 -1.89
N GLY A 317 -16.39 13.17 -2.20
CA GLY A 317 -17.84 13.38 -2.25
C GLY A 317 -18.40 13.78 -0.88
N LEU A 318 -18.00 13.11 0.21
CA LEU A 318 -18.41 13.44 1.57
C LEU A 318 -17.92 14.84 1.98
N GLN A 319 -16.68 15.19 1.64
CA GLN A 319 -16.14 16.52 1.92
C GLN A 319 -16.93 17.61 1.19
N ALA A 320 -17.20 17.43 -0.10
CA ALA A 320 -18.03 18.37 -0.85
C ALA A 320 -19.41 18.54 -0.20
N GLN A 321 -20.06 17.43 0.20
CA GLN A 321 -21.40 17.45 0.77
C GLN A 321 -21.48 18.08 2.17
N TYR A 322 -20.58 17.68 3.07
CA TYR A 322 -20.72 18.01 4.48
C TYR A 322 -19.91 19.23 4.90
N VAL A 323 -18.71 19.41 4.33
CA VAL A 323 -17.78 20.49 4.71
C VAL A 323 -17.94 21.71 3.81
N ASN A 324 -18.13 21.51 2.50
CA ASN A 324 -18.09 22.60 1.52
C ASN A 324 -19.48 23.05 1.03
N ASP A 325 -20.57 22.52 1.60
CA ASP A 325 -21.95 22.87 1.20
C ASP A 325 -22.27 22.65 -0.30
N ARG A 326 -21.60 21.69 -0.93
CA ARG A 326 -21.77 21.30 -2.34
C ARG A 326 -22.45 19.95 -2.48
N THR A 327 -22.64 19.46 -3.71
CA THR A 327 -23.23 18.12 -3.91
C THR A 327 -22.17 17.01 -3.88
N TYR A 328 -22.52 15.84 -3.33
CA TYR A 328 -21.63 14.67 -3.32
C TYR A 328 -21.09 14.31 -4.72
N PRO A 329 -21.91 14.29 -5.80
CA PRO A 329 -21.43 14.01 -7.15
C PRO A 329 -20.40 15.01 -7.68
N GLU A 330 -20.44 16.27 -7.28
CA GLU A 330 -19.42 17.25 -7.67
C GLU A 330 -18.05 16.90 -7.10
N GLY A 331 -17.97 16.57 -5.82
CA GLY A 331 -16.71 16.16 -5.18
C GLY A 331 -16.12 14.88 -5.78
N VAL A 332 -16.98 13.91 -6.11
CA VAL A 332 -16.56 12.69 -6.82
C VAL A 332 -15.97 13.04 -8.19
N ARG A 333 -16.63 13.90 -8.98
CA ARG A 333 -16.14 14.28 -10.32
C ARG A 333 -14.79 14.99 -10.26
N GLU A 334 -14.54 15.82 -9.27
CA GLU A 334 -13.22 16.45 -9.05
C GLU A 334 -12.12 15.40 -8.87
N TYR A 335 -12.38 14.36 -8.08
CA TYR A 335 -11.44 13.26 -7.91
C TYR A 335 -11.24 12.46 -9.21
N LEU A 336 -12.29 12.26 -10.02
CA LEU A 336 -12.16 11.53 -11.29
C LEU A 336 -11.24 12.23 -12.30
N ILE A 337 -11.18 13.58 -12.28
CA ILE A 337 -10.23 14.34 -13.09
C ILE A 337 -8.79 13.98 -12.71
N LEU A 338 -8.50 13.91 -11.40
CA LEU A 338 -7.21 13.47 -10.89
C LEU A 338 -6.90 12.04 -11.32
N ALA A 339 -7.82 11.12 -11.04
CA ALA A 339 -7.66 9.70 -11.31
C ALA A 339 -7.35 9.46 -12.80
N LYS A 340 -8.09 10.11 -13.71
CA LYS A 340 -7.84 10.02 -15.16
C LYS A 340 -6.45 10.54 -15.56
N ALA A 341 -6.00 11.64 -14.96
CA ALA A 341 -4.67 12.18 -15.23
C ALA A 341 -3.55 11.23 -14.73
N LEU A 342 -3.75 10.60 -13.57
CA LEU A 342 -2.82 9.60 -13.02
C LEU A 342 -2.76 8.35 -13.90
N MET A 343 -3.90 7.80 -14.30
CA MET A 343 -3.98 6.63 -15.20
C MET A 343 -3.23 6.87 -16.52
N ARG A 344 -3.43 8.04 -17.14
CA ARG A 344 -2.70 8.42 -18.36
C ARG A 344 -1.20 8.60 -18.11
N GLY A 345 -0.83 9.21 -16.98
CA GLY A 345 0.56 9.34 -16.55
C GLY A 345 1.26 7.98 -16.38
N LYS A 346 0.51 6.96 -15.94
CA LYS A 346 0.95 5.57 -15.81
C LYS A 346 0.79 4.73 -17.08
N LYS A 347 0.46 5.36 -18.22
CA LYS A 347 0.26 4.69 -19.52
C LYS A 347 -0.73 3.51 -19.45
N MET A 348 -1.81 3.68 -18.70
CA MET A 348 -2.90 2.71 -18.69
C MET A 348 -3.61 2.69 -20.06
N PRO A 349 -3.99 1.51 -20.58
CA PRO A 349 -4.73 1.42 -21.85
C PRO A 349 -6.01 2.26 -21.81
N GLU A 350 -6.26 3.06 -22.86
CA GLU A 350 -7.39 4.01 -22.86
C GLU A 350 -8.74 3.30 -22.68
N GLN A 351 -8.89 2.06 -23.19
CA GLN A 351 -10.09 1.25 -22.99
C GLN A 351 -10.40 0.98 -21.50
N LEU A 352 -9.37 0.75 -20.68
CA LEU A 352 -9.57 0.53 -19.25
C LEU A 352 -9.86 1.83 -18.51
N ILE A 353 -9.27 2.95 -18.96
CA ILE A 353 -9.57 4.28 -18.44
C ILE A 353 -11.05 4.59 -18.70
N ASP A 354 -11.53 4.37 -19.93
CA ASP A 354 -12.91 4.62 -20.31
C ASP A 354 -13.88 3.72 -19.52
N GLN A 355 -13.56 2.43 -19.36
CA GLN A 355 -14.33 1.52 -18.53
C GLN A 355 -14.40 2.00 -17.07
N ALA A 356 -13.28 2.42 -16.49
CA ALA A 356 -13.22 2.92 -15.12
C ALA A 356 -14.01 4.23 -14.94
N MET A 357 -13.99 5.11 -15.94
CA MET A 357 -14.76 6.37 -15.91
C MET A 357 -16.26 6.14 -16.17
N ALA A 358 -16.63 5.18 -17.02
CA ALA A 358 -18.02 4.82 -17.32
C ALA A 358 -18.80 4.34 -16.08
N ALA A 359 -18.09 3.92 -15.03
CA ALA A 359 -18.67 3.60 -13.73
C ALA A 359 -19.23 4.81 -12.96
N TYR A 360 -19.04 6.05 -13.45
CA TYR A 360 -19.45 7.30 -12.79
C TYR A 360 -20.17 8.28 -13.73
N ASP A 361 -20.56 7.86 -14.94
CA ASP A 361 -21.12 8.74 -15.98
C ASP A 361 -22.49 9.33 -15.65
N THR A 362 -23.24 8.70 -14.76
CA THR A 362 -24.63 9.02 -14.42
C THR A 362 -24.79 9.12 -12.91
N LEU A 363 -25.74 9.94 -12.45
CA LEU A 363 -26.01 10.11 -11.01
C LEU A 363 -26.36 8.79 -10.33
N ALA A 364 -27.13 7.92 -11.00
CA ALA A 364 -27.47 6.59 -10.47
C ALA A 364 -26.22 5.72 -10.26
N LYS A 365 -25.24 5.76 -11.17
CA LYS A 365 -23.98 5.03 -11.00
C LYS A 365 -23.10 5.63 -9.90
N ILE A 366 -23.06 6.95 -9.77
CA ILE A 366 -22.34 7.61 -8.65
C ILE A 366 -22.93 7.19 -7.30
N GLU A 367 -24.26 7.11 -7.20
CA GLU A 367 -24.93 6.65 -5.96
C GLU A 367 -24.68 5.16 -5.69
N ALA A 368 -24.72 4.32 -6.73
CA ALA A 368 -24.32 2.91 -6.60
C ALA A 368 -22.87 2.77 -6.10
N ARG A 369 -21.96 3.61 -6.59
CA ARG A 369 -20.57 3.66 -6.13
C ARG A 369 -20.46 4.16 -4.70
N ARG A 370 -21.25 5.14 -4.28
CA ARG A 370 -21.33 5.57 -2.87
C ARG A 370 -21.67 4.41 -1.93
N MET A 371 -22.69 3.61 -2.27
CA MET A 371 -23.06 2.44 -1.46
C MET A 371 -21.95 1.40 -1.39
N LEU A 372 -21.26 1.13 -2.52
CA LEU A 372 -20.11 0.23 -2.55
C LEU A 372 -18.93 0.77 -1.72
N SER A 373 -18.71 2.08 -1.73
CA SER A 373 -17.69 2.73 -0.88
C SER A 373 -17.97 2.59 0.60
N ALA A 374 -19.22 2.83 1.01
CA ALA A 374 -19.64 2.69 2.40
C ALA A 374 -19.50 1.23 2.88
N ALA A 375 -19.92 0.27 2.06
CA ALA A 375 -19.75 -1.16 2.37
C ALA A 375 -18.27 -1.53 2.50
N HIS A 376 -17.43 -1.09 1.56
CA HIS A 376 -15.99 -1.35 1.63
C HIS A 376 -15.32 -0.71 2.85
N ALA A 377 -15.70 0.51 3.22
CA ALA A 377 -15.18 1.17 4.43
C ALA A 377 -15.54 0.38 5.70
N LEU A 378 -16.75 -0.18 5.76
CA LEU A 378 -17.20 -1.02 6.86
C LEU A 378 -16.44 -2.35 6.90
N ASP A 379 -16.31 -3.03 5.75
CA ASP A 379 -15.66 -4.34 5.68
C ASP A 379 -14.15 -4.28 5.94
N ALA A 380 -13.46 -3.31 5.34
CA ALA A 380 -12.00 -3.21 5.40
C ALA A 380 -11.51 -2.50 6.68
N PHE A 381 -12.22 -1.46 7.14
CA PHE A 381 -11.79 -0.61 8.25
C PHE A 381 -12.73 -0.63 9.46
N GLY A 382 -13.94 -1.21 9.33
CA GLY A 382 -14.97 -1.15 10.36
C GLY A 382 -15.59 0.24 10.50
N LEU A 383 -15.56 1.07 9.45
CA LEU A 383 -15.99 2.46 9.52
C LEU A 383 -17.26 2.71 8.72
N ASN A 384 -18.13 3.57 9.26
CA ASN A 384 -19.31 4.06 8.58
C ASN A 384 -19.11 5.52 8.10
N ASP A 385 -20.02 6.00 7.24
CA ASP A 385 -19.98 7.36 6.71
C ASP A 385 -19.96 8.43 7.82
N ALA A 386 -20.65 8.23 8.94
CA ALA A 386 -20.66 9.21 10.03
C ALA A 386 -19.26 9.39 10.65
N GLN A 387 -18.53 8.29 10.83
CA GLN A 387 -17.14 8.31 11.29
C GLN A 387 -16.21 8.92 10.23
N LEU A 388 -16.40 8.59 8.94
CA LEU A 388 -15.63 9.20 7.85
C LEU A 388 -15.86 10.72 7.75
N VAL A 389 -17.11 11.17 7.90
CA VAL A 389 -17.46 12.59 7.97
C VAL A 389 -16.83 13.23 9.21
N CYS A 390 -16.84 12.55 10.36
CA CYS A 390 -16.17 13.03 11.56
C CYS A 390 -14.67 13.34 11.31
N LEU A 391 -13.95 12.47 10.57
CA LEU A 391 -12.55 12.72 10.20
C LEU A 391 -12.37 14.00 9.38
N LEU A 392 -13.29 14.29 8.45
CA LEU A 392 -13.21 15.46 7.56
C LEU A 392 -13.30 16.80 8.30
N PHE A 393 -14.00 16.83 9.44
CA PHE A 393 -14.08 18.02 10.29
C PHE A 393 -12.87 18.17 11.22
N ALA A 394 -12.14 17.08 11.48
CA ALA A 394 -11.08 17.04 12.49
C ALA A 394 -11.54 17.68 13.84
N PRO A 395 -12.71 17.29 14.40
CA PRO A 395 -13.36 18.04 15.47
C PRO A 395 -12.62 17.99 16.80
N PHE A 396 -11.72 17.01 16.99
CA PHE A 396 -11.12 16.74 18.29
C PHE A 396 -9.71 17.31 18.44
N VAL A 397 -9.06 17.80 17.39
CA VAL A 397 -7.73 18.44 17.48
C VAL A 397 -7.85 19.92 17.81
N ASP A 398 -6.72 20.58 18.05
CA ASP A 398 -6.63 22.01 18.39
C ASP A 398 -7.51 22.37 19.60
N SER A 399 -7.48 21.52 20.64
CA SER A 399 -8.35 21.66 21.82
C SER A 399 -9.85 21.71 21.48
N GLY A 400 -10.25 20.99 20.43
CA GLY A 400 -11.64 20.87 20.00
C GLY A 400 -12.16 22.09 19.22
N LEU A 401 -11.29 22.89 18.60
CA LEU A 401 -11.66 24.12 17.88
C LEU A 401 -12.81 23.91 16.87
N PHE A 402 -12.81 22.77 16.17
CA PHE A 402 -13.79 22.46 15.12
C PHE A 402 -14.99 21.64 15.62
N LEU A 403 -15.05 21.30 16.91
CA LEU A 403 -16.10 20.46 17.47
C LEU A 403 -17.48 21.10 17.34
N GLU A 404 -17.61 22.39 17.67
CA GLU A 404 -18.90 23.08 17.60
C GLU A 404 -19.44 23.12 16.17
N ALA A 405 -18.58 23.42 15.19
CA ALA A 405 -18.96 23.45 13.78
C ALA A 405 -19.46 22.07 13.30
N PHE A 406 -18.74 21.01 13.66
CA PHE A 406 -19.14 19.63 13.38
C PHE A 406 -20.51 19.29 14.00
N LEU A 407 -20.73 19.66 15.27
CA LEU A 407 -22.00 19.42 15.93
C LEU A 407 -23.15 20.20 15.28
N ARG A 408 -22.97 21.50 14.99
CA ARG A 408 -24.00 22.32 14.31
C ARG A 408 -24.41 21.72 12.98
N ARG A 409 -23.45 21.20 12.22
CA ARG A 409 -23.66 20.66 10.88
C ARG A 409 -24.25 19.25 10.89
N CYS A 410 -23.70 18.35 11.70
CA CYS A 410 -23.98 16.92 11.61
C CYS A 410 -24.80 16.38 12.79
N HIS A 411 -24.68 16.98 13.98
CA HIS A 411 -25.28 16.47 15.22
C HIS A 411 -25.86 17.58 16.12
N PRO A 412 -26.83 18.37 15.63
CA PRO A 412 -27.31 19.56 16.34
C PRO A 412 -27.89 19.25 17.72
N GLY A 413 -28.46 18.05 17.91
CA GLY A 413 -28.96 17.60 19.21
C GLY A 413 -27.89 17.44 20.29
N MET A 414 -26.62 17.23 19.91
CA MET A 414 -25.49 17.08 20.84
C MET A 414 -24.83 18.41 21.24
N LEU A 415 -25.25 19.54 20.66
CA LEU A 415 -24.72 20.87 21.02
C LEU A 415 -24.93 21.19 22.51
N VAL A 416 -26.02 20.70 23.10
CA VAL A 416 -26.31 20.89 24.54
C VAL A 416 -25.23 20.25 25.41
N ALA A 417 -24.62 19.16 24.95
CA ALA A 417 -23.57 18.44 25.65
C ALA A 417 -22.16 18.97 25.35
N LEU A 418 -22.00 20.05 24.56
CA LEU A 418 -20.69 20.59 24.17
C LEU A 418 -19.71 20.78 25.36
N PRO A 419 -20.12 21.36 26.51
CA PRO A 419 -19.22 21.49 27.66
C PRO A 419 -18.76 20.13 28.21
N ASP A 420 -19.64 19.14 28.24
CA ASP A 420 -19.32 17.79 28.72
C ASP A 420 -18.49 17.01 27.70
N LEU A 421 -18.66 17.25 26.39
CA LEU A 421 -17.79 16.70 25.36
C LEU A 421 -16.35 17.20 25.54
N HIS A 422 -16.13 18.51 25.77
CA HIS A 422 -14.80 19.03 26.07
C HIS A 422 -14.22 18.44 27.37
N LYS A 423 -15.02 18.30 28.44
CA LYS A 423 -14.58 17.63 29.67
C LYS A 423 -14.14 16.19 29.41
N ALA A 424 -14.91 15.43 28.62
CA ALA A 424 -14.58 14.05 28.28
C ALA A 424 -13.23 13.96 27.54
N LEU A 425 -13.01 14.85 26.57
CA LEU A 425 -11.76 14.96 25.80
C LEU A 425 -10.56 15.39 26.67
N MET A 426 -10.79 16.19 27.70
CA MET A 426 -9.78 16.53 28.72
C MET A 426 -9.53 15.41 29.75
N GLY A 427 -10.33 14.33 29.73
CA GLY A 427 -10.25 13.24 30.69
C GLY A 427 -10.91 13.52 32.05
N LEU A 428 -11.75 14.54 32.13
CA LEU A 428 -12.55 14.86 33.30
C LEU A 428 -13.77 13.92 33.39
N PRO A 429 -14.33 13.71 34.60
CA PRO A 429 -15.51 12.86 34.78
C PRO A 429 -16.74 13.50 34.13
N VAL A 430 -17.46 12.69 33.34
CA VAL A 430 -18.68 13.06 32.61
C VAL A 430 -19.65 11.89 32.61
N PRO A 431 -20.95 12.11 32.28
CA PRO A 431 -21.87 11.01 32.09
C PRO A 431 -21.38 10.00 31.03
N GLU A 432 -21.56 8.72 31.31
CA GLU A 432 -21.06 7.62 30.46
C GLU A 432 -21.55 7.72 29.02
N HIS A 433 -22.81 8.10 28.81
CA HIS A 433 -23.41 8.27 27.48
C HIS A 433 -22.68 9.31 26.61
N VAL A 434 -22.11 10.37 27.21
CA VAL A 434 -21.33 11.39 26.48
C VAL A 434 -20.01 10.79 25.99
N THR A 435 -19.36 10.00 26.84
CA THR A 435 -18.11 9.29 26.48
C THR A 435 -18.38 8.25 25.40
N GLN A 436 -19.45 7.47 25.54
CA GLN A 436 -19.82 6.45 24.56
C GLN A 436 -20.14 7.08 23.20
N TRP A 437 -20.89 8.19 23.19
CA TRP A 437 -21.18 8.90 21.95
C TRP A 437 -19.90 9.36 21.22
N LEU A 438 -18.91 9.89 21.95
CA LEU A 438 -17.62 10.27 21.37
C LEU A 438 -16.87 9.07 20.77
N ILE A 439 -16.86 7.92 21.46
CA ILE A 439 -16.24 6.68 20.96
C ILE A 439 -16.94 6.24 19.67
N ASP A 440 -18.27 6.23 19.66
CA ASP A 440 -19.07 5.76 18.53
C ASP A 440 -18.89 6.66 17.30
N ILE A 441 -18.94 7.99 17.47
CA ILE A 441 -18.86 8.92 16.33
C ILE A 441 -17.43 9.09 15.79
N SER A 442 -16.42 8.98 16.65
CA SER A 442 -15.02 9.13 16.23
C SER A 442 -14.41 7.83 15.71
N GLY A 443 -14.94 6.69 16.13
CA GLY A 443 -14.38 5.37 15.93
C GLY A 443 -13.15 5.06 16.79
N LEU A 444 -12.69 6.00 17.64
CA LEU A 444 -11.49 5.91 18.47
C LEU A 444 -11.82 5.47 19.90
N SER A 445 -10.81 4.91 20.58
CA SER A 445 -10.88 4.69 22.02
C SER A 445 -10.87 6.01 22.80
N LYS A 446 -11.35 5.98 24.05
CA LYS A 446 -11.28 7.12 24.98
C LYS A 446 -9.86 7.68 25.09
N VAL A 447 -8.85 6.82 25.19
CA VAL A 447 -7.44 7.21 25.28
C VAL A 447 -6.99 7.91 23.99
N GLY A 448 -7.38 7.39 22.82
CA GLY A 448 -7.06 8.01 21.53
C GLY A 448 -7.67 9.41 21.38
N LEU A 449 -8.91 9.59 21.81
CA LEU A 449 -9.60 10.88 21.81
C LEU A 449 -8.91 11.92 22.71
N GLN A 450 -8.52 11.51 23.91
CA GLN A 450 -7.80 12.37 24.85
C GLN A 450 -6.42 12.76 24.32
N ALA A 451 -5.72 11.82 23.68
CA ALA A 451 -4.44 12.08 23.04
C ALA A 451 -4.57 13.07 21.86
N LEU A 452 -5.66 13.00 21.09
CA LEU A 452 -5.92 13.94 19.99
C LEU A 452 -6.24 15.35 20.48
N TYR A 453 -6.88 15.51 21.64
CA TYR A 453 -7.33 16.81 22.13
C TYR A 453 -6.21 17.84 22.29
N GLY A 454 -5.04 17.38 22.74
CA GLY A 454 -3.84 18.22 22.86
C GLY A 454 -3.02 18.35 21.57
N LYS A 455 -3.35 17.60 20.50
CA LYS A 455 -2.61 17.64 19.23
C LYS A 455 -3.14 18.76 18.34
N LYS A 456 -2.27 19.24 17.46
CA LYS A 456 -2.63 20.21 16.43
C LYS A 456 -3.10 19.52 15.17
N ARG A 457 -4.03 20.14 14.44
CA ARG A 457 -4.29 19.76 13.05
C ARG A 457 -3.02 19.96 12.24
N VAL A 458 -2.73 19.01 11.36
CA VAL A 458 -1.58 19.08 10.44
C VAL A 458 -1.83 20.19 9.44
N ASP A 459 -1.01 21.24 9.49
CA ASP A 459 -0.87 22.18 8.39
C ASP A 459 0.09 21.58 7.36
N PHE A 460 -0.41 21.29 6.16
CA PHE A 460 0.40 20.72 5.09
C PHE A 460 1.45 21.68 4.51
N ASN A 461 1.41 22.95 4.90
CA ASN A 461 2.45 23.93 4.57
C ASN A 461 3.54 24.01 5.63
N ASP A 462 3.35 23.39 6.80
CA ASP A 462 4.34 23.38 7.87
C ASP A 462 5.48 22.39 7.54
N PRO A 463 6.71 22.87 7.31
CA PRO A 463 7.85 22.02 7.01
C PRO A 463 8.37 21.26 8.23
N THR A 464 7.87 21.52 9.44
CA THR A 464 8.32 20.86 10.67
C THR A 464 7.54 19.59 10.99
N SER A 465 6.27 19.48 10.55
CA SER A 465 5.49 18.25 10.69
C SER A 465 6.00 17.17 9.73
N LEU A 466 6.31 15.98 10.26
CA LEU A 466 6.72 14.86 9.45
C LEU A 466 5.55 14.34 8.61
N ILE A 467 4.33 14.36 9.15
CA ILE A 467 3.11 14.01 8.40
C ILE A 467 2.96 14.93 7.18
N ALA A 468 3.19 16.23 7.34
CA ALA A 468 3.14 17.19 6.25
C ALA A 468 4.23 16.93 5.20
N ARG A 469 5.47 16.66 5.64
CA ARG A 469 6.60 16.36 4.75
C ARG A 469 6.41 15.07 3.97
N VAL A 470 5.87 14.03 4.60
CA VAL A 470 5.54 12.74 3.97
C VAL A 470 4.62 12.97 2.77
N ARG A 471 3.58 13.79 2.94
CA ARG A 471 2.67 14.18 1.85
C ARG A 471 3.33 15.13 0.84
N ALA A 472 4.05 16.14 1.29
CA ALA A 472 4.68 17.12 0.41
C ALA A 472 5.73 16.47 -0.52
N GLY A 473 6.40 15.42 -0.06
CA GLY A 473 7.38 14.69 -0.84
C GLY A 473 6.80 13.62 -1.77
N ASP A 474 5.49 13.39 -1.73
CA ASP A 474 4.83 12.35 -2.53
C ASP A 474 5.12 12.51 -4.05
N PRO A 475 5.70 11.50 -4.71
CA PRO A 475 5.95 11.55 -6.15
C PRO A 475 4.68 11.59 -7.02
N ASP A 476 3.54 11.15 -6.49
CA ASP A 476 2.26 11.04 -7.22
C ASP A 476 1.31 12.23 -6.94
N LYS A 477 1.79 13.29 -6.27
CA LYS A 477 0.98 14.48 -6.01
C LYS A 477 0.64 15.27 -7.28
N ARG A 478 -0.57 15.81 -7.36
CA ARG A 478 -1.01 16.74 -8.40
C ARG A 478 -1.80 17.89 -7.79
N ARG A 479 -1.79 19.04 -8.46
CA ARG A 479 -2.72 20.13 -8.17
C ARG A 479 -3.96 19.92 -9.02
N ILE A 480 -5.12 19.90 -8.39
CA ILE A 480 -6.41 19.93 -9.07
C ILE A 480 -7.09 21.27 -8.79
N MET A 481 -7.91 21.72 -9.73
CA MET A 481 -8.82 22.82 -9.49
C MET A 481 -10.04 22.28 -8.76
N THR A 482 -10.35 22.89 -7.63
CA THR A 482 -11.59 22.73 -6.87
C THR A 482 -12.29 24.09 -6.81
N VAL A 483 -13.45 24.14 -6.18
CA VAL A 483 -14.18 25.38 -5.90
C VAL A 483 -14.05 25.66 -4.41
N ASP A 484 -13.56 26.86 -4.09
CA ASP A 484 -13.48 27.33 -2.72
C ASP A 484 -14.89 27.46 -2.13
N ALA A 485 -15.08 26.94 -0.92
CA ALA A 485 -16.39 26.90 -0.28
C ALA A 485 -16.84 28.28 0.23
N GLU A 486 -15.90 29.18 0.54
CA GLU A 486 -16.19 30.51 1.08
C GLU A 486 -16.36 31.54 -0.04
N THR A 487 -15.54 31.45 -1.09
CA THR A 487 -15.54 32.45 -2.19
C THR A 487 -16.29 31.99 -3.44
N GLY A 488 -16.51 30.69 -3.61
CA GLY A 488 -17.07 30.12 -4.84
C GLY A 488 -16.13 30.20 -6.04
N GLU A 489 -14.88 30.64 -5.87
CA GLU A 489 -13.91 30.78 -6.93
C GLU A 489 -13.09 29.50 -7.16
N PRO A 490 -12.51 29.31 -8.36
CA PRO A 490 -11.60 28.20 -8.62
C PRO A 490 -10.35 28.29 -7.72
N SER A 491 -10.15 27.30 -6.85
CA SER A 491 -8.99 27.18 -5.96
C SER A 491 -8.17 25.96 -6.32
N ALA A 492 -6.84 26.07 -6.27
CA ALA A 492 -5.94 24.96 -6.58
C ALA A 492 -5.61 24.16 -5.31
N GLN A 493 -6.15 22.94 -5.18
CA GLN A 493 -5.82 22.05 -4.07
C GLN A 493 -4.79 21.02 -4.51
N THR A 494 -3.73 20.83 -3.71
CA THR A 494 -2.83 19.69 -3.91
C THR A 494 -3.52 18.44 -3.38
N VAL A 495 -3.63 17.44 -4.24
CA VAL A 495 -4.16 16.12 -3.90
C VAL A 495 -3.06 15.11 -4.18
N SER A 496 -2.94 14.18 -3.25
CA SER A 496 -1.94 13.14 -3.25
C SER A 496 -2.69 11.82 -3.27
N GLY A 497 -2.24 10.89 -4.11
CA GLY A 497 -2.92 9.64 -4.40
C GLY A 497 -2.31 9.00 -5.65
N ARG A 498 -2.19 7.68 -5.66
CA ARG A 498 -1.60 6.94 -6.78
C ARG A 498 -2.60 6.59 -7.86
#